data_AF-A0A7J4TAE2-F1
#
_entry.id   AF-A0A7J4TAE2-F1
#
_cell.length_a   1.000
_cell.length_b   1.000
_cell.length_c   1.000
_cell.angle_alpha   90.00
_cell.angle_beta   90.00
_cell.angle_gamma   90.00
#
_symmetry.space_group_name_H-M   'P 1'
#
loop_
_entity.id
_entity.type
_entity.pdbx_description
1 polymer ?
#
loop_
_entity_poly.entity_id
_entity_poly.type
_entity_poly.pdbx_seq_one_letter_code
_entity_poly.pdbx_strand_id
1 'polypeptide(L)' 'MEKILDSASRKRITNTVGTARFKCPACGKHEIVRTRHMRQIAAKYACPGCGFEGPN' A
#
# COMPACT_ATOMS: atom_id res chain seq x y z
N MET A 1 10.57 -8.15 -14.73
CA MET A 1 9.48 -8.34 -13.74
C MET A 1 9.50 -7.18 -12.77
N GLU A 2 8.58 -6.24 -12.94
CA GLU A 2 8.43 -5.07 -12.07
C GLU A 2 7.89 -5.52 -10.71
N LYS A 3 8.68 -5.31 -9.65
CA LYS A 3 8.41 -5.82 -8.31
C LYS A 3 7.50 -4.83 -7.57
N ILE A 4 6.23 -5.16 -7.45
CA ILE A 4 5.26 -4.34 -6.69
C ILE A 4 5.24 -4.84 -5.23
N LEU A 5 5.54 -3.94 -4.30
CA LEU A 5 5.60 -4.20 -2.85
C LEU A 5 4.35 -3.62 -2.18
N ASP A 6 3.73 -4.40 -1.29
CA ASP A 6 2.60 -3.94 -0.48
C ASP A 6 3.08 -2.95 0.61
N SER A 7 2.39 -1.82 0.77
CA SER A 7 2.82 -0.75 1.69
C SER A 7 2.63 -1.07 3.18
N ALA A 8 1.88 -2.10 3.55
CA ALA A 8 1.60 -2.45 4.94
C ALA A 8 2.42 -3.66 5.42
N SER A 9 2.52 -4.70 4.59
CA SER A 9 3.19 -5.94 4.91
C SER A 9 4.58 -6.06 4.26
N ARG A 10 4.98 -5.10 3.41
CA ARG A 10 6.22 -5.13 2.60
C ARG A 10 6.42 -6.46 1.85
N LYS A 11 5.34 -7.24 1.73
CA LYS A 11 5.33 -8.54 1.07
C LYS A 11 5.25 -8.31 -0.43
N ARG A 12 5.92 -9.17 -1.17
CA ARG A 12 5.86 -9.17 -2.64
C ARG A 12 4.44 -9.48 -3.07
N ILE A 13 3.86 -8.59 -3.88
CA ILE A 13 2.57 -8.81 -4.52
C ILE A 13 2.85 -9.56 -5.82
N THR A 14 2.72 -10.88 -5.79
CA THR A 14 2.74 -11.71 -7.01
C THR A 14 1.32 -11.84 -7.53
N ASN A 15 1.02 -11.15 -8.63
CA ASN A 15 -0.21 -11.31 -9.45
C ASN A 15 -1.52 -11.37 -8.64
N THR A 16 -1.75 -10.41 -7.75
CA THR A 16 -2.95 -10.39 -6.91
C THR A 16 -4.05 -9.57 -7.61
N VAL A 17 -5.06 -10.26 -8.12
CA VAL A 17 -6.27 -9.64 -8.70
C VAL A 17 -6.98 -8.82 -7.60
N GLY A 18 -7.25 -7.54 -7.87
CA GLY A 18 -7.86 -6.62 -6.88
C GLY A 18 -6.87 -5.81 -6.04
N THR A 19 -5.64 -5.63 -6.49
CA THR A 19 -4.68 -4.71 -5.87
C THR A 19 -5.04 -3.26 -6.21
N ALA A 20 -5.22 -2.41 -5.20
CA ALA A 20 -5.48 -0.98 -5.36
C ALA A 20 -4.18 -0.20 -5.29
N ARG A 21 -4.01 0.75 -6.21
CA ARG A 21 -2.87 1.67 -6.29
C ARG A 21 -3.40 3.08 -6.15
N PHE A 22 -2.87 3.85 -5.23
CA PHE A 22 -3.26 5.24 -5.03
C PHE A 22 -2.10 6.05 -4.50
N LYS A 23 -2.07 7.35 -4.80
CA LYS A 23 -1.05 8.24 -4.23
C LYS A 23 -1.33 8.47 -2.76
N CYS A 24 -0.28 8.60 -1.96
CA CYS A 24 -0.40 8.93 -0.55
C CYS A 24 -1.24 10.22 -0.38
N PRO A 25 -2.32 10.22 0.43
CA PRO A 25 -3.16 11.39 0.60
C PRO A 25 -2.45 12.54 1.35
N ALA A 26 -1.41 12.23 2.13
CA ALA A 26 -0.67 13.25 2.88
C ALA A 26 0.39 13.96 2.02
N CYS A 27 1.20 13.21 1.27
CA CYS A 27 2.30 13.82 0.51
C CYS A 27 2.06 13.89 -1.00
N GLY A 28 1.17 13.06 -1.56
CA GLY A 28 0.92 12.96 -3.01
C GLY A 28 2.10 12.44 -3.86
N LYS A 29 3.28 12.24 -3.25
CA LYS A 29 4.53 11.88 -3.95
C LYS A 29 4.73 10.38 -4.08
N HIS A 30 4.37 9.60 -3.06
CA HIS A 30 4.53 8.15 -3.08
C HIS A 30 3.27 7.42 -3.54
N GLU A 31 3.45 6.42 -4.39
CA GLU A 31 2.42 5.45 -4.71
C GLU A 31 2.33 4.40 -3.60
N ILE A 32 1.12 4.24 -3.08
CA ILE A 32 0.76 3.26 -2.07
C ILE A 32 0.01 2.15 -2.78
N VAL A 33 0.51 0.93 -2.64
CA VAL A 33 -0.09 -0.26 -3.22
C VAL A 33 -0.60 -1.14 -2.11
N ARG A 34 -1.90 -1.47 -2.19
CA ARG A 34 -2.59 -2.27 -1.18
C ARG A 34 -3.36 -3.39 -1.82
N THR A 35 -3.15 -4.61 -1.35
CA THR A 35 -3.95 -5.76 -1.77
C THR A 35 -5.38 -5.67 -1.20
N ARG A 36 -6.34 -6.33 -1.86
CA ARG A 36 -7.73 -6.43 -1.39
C ARG A 36 -7.81 -6.89 0.07
N HIS A 37 -7.02 -7.90 0.45
CA HIS A 37 -6.99 -8.43 1.81
C HIS A 37 -6.59 -7.36 2.82
N MET A 38 -5.52 -6.59 2.56
CA MET A 38 -5.07 -5.51 3.44
C MET A 38 -6.09 -4.37 3.58
N ARG A 39 -6.91 -4.13 2.54
CA ARG A 39 -8.03 -3.19 2.61
C ARG A 39 -9.19 -3.74 3.44
N GLN A 40 -9.47 -5.04 3.38
CA GLN A 40 -10.54 -5.67 4.17
C GLN A 40 -10.25 -5.66 5.67
N ILE A 41 -8.99 -5.92 6.05
CA ILE A 41 -8.58 -5.92 7.46
C ILE A 41 -8.18 -4.54 7.97
N ALA A 42 -8.39 -3.48 7.17
CA ALA A 42 -7.94 -2.12 7.45
C ALA A 42 -6.50 -2.09 8.01
N ALA A 43 -5.57 -2.82 7.38
CA ALA A 43 -4.23 -2.92 7.95
C ALA A 43 -3.56 -1.54 7.99
N LYS A 44 -2.73 -1.30 9.01
CA LYS A 44 -1.92 -0.09 9.06
C LYS A 44 -0.85 -0.16 7.98
N TYR A 45 -0.71 0.90 7.19
CA TYR A 45 0.36 1.14 6.24
C TYR A 45 1.04 2.46 6.59
N ALA A 46 2.35 2.53 6.37
CA ALA A 46 3.13 3.74 6.54
C ALA A 46 3.64 4.20 5.17
N CYS A 47 3.48 5.49 4.87
CA CYS A 47 4.07 6.09 3.70
C CYS A 47 5.58 6.28 3.91
N PRO A 48 6.44 5.75 3.01
CA PRO A 48 7.89 5.84 3.18
C PRO A 48 8.46 7.27 3.02
N GLY A 49 7.73 8.20 2.41
CA GLY A 49 8.23 9.57 2.20
C GLY A 49 7.84 10.57 3.26
N CYS A 50 6.63 10.46 3.84
CA CYS A 50 6.15 11.40 4.85
C CYS A 50 5.87 10.76 6.22
N GLY A 51 6.00 9.44 6.35
CA GLY A 51 5.66 8.73 7.59
C GLY A 51 4.17 8.66 7.88
N PHE A 52 3.31 9.03 6.92
CA PHE A 52 1.85 8.97 7.11
C PHE A 52 1.41 7.52 7.36
N GLU A 53 0.84 7.28 8.53
CA GLU A 53 0.25 6.00 8.91
C GLU A 53 -1.27 6.04 8.75
N GLY A 54 -1.85 5.08 8.05
CA GLY A 54 -3.29 4.87 8.05
C GLY A 54 -3.64 3.43 7.68
N PRO A 55 -4.90 2.99 7.74
CA PRO A 55 -6.01 3.46 8.54
C PRO A 55 -6.21 2.53 9.75
N ASN A 56 -6.58 3.10 10.90
CA ASN A 56 -7.34 2.40 11.94
C ASN A 56 -8.84 2.54 11.61
#